data_AF-A0AAN0NGH1-F1
#
_entry.id   AF-A0AAN0NGH1-F1
#
_cell.length_a   1.000
_cell.length_b   1.000
_cell.length_c   1.000
_cell.angle_alpha   90.00
_cell.angle_beta   90.00
_cell.angle_gamma   90.00
#
_symmetry.space_group_name_H-M   'P 1'
#
loop_
_entity.id
_entity.type
_entity.pdbx_description
1 polymer ?
#
loop_
_entity_poly.entity_id
_entity_poly.type
_entity_poly.pdbx_seq_one_letter_code
_entity_poly.pdbx_strand_id
1 'polypeptide(L)'
;MSKILSIMNERRTRYGLTKSTTVSNDAVRALVEEAVQVVPSAFNAQTQRVVVLFDDASDKFWDLTREELRKVAPAKDLKIQLLN
;
A
#
# COMPACT_ATOMS: atom_id res chain seq x y z
N MET A 1 0.44 -8.65 28.08
CA MET A 1 -0.39 -8.28 26.91
C MET A 1 -0.15 -9.31 25.82
N SER A 2 -1.16 -9.75 25.06
CA SER A 2 -0.91 -10.70 23.96
C SER A 2 -0.07 -10.04 22.86
N LYS A 3 0.81 -10.80 22.19
CA LYS A 3 1.70 -10.30 21.14
C LYS A 3 0.94 -9.56 20.04
N ILE A 4 -0.22 -10.07 19.65
CA ILE A 4 -1.07 -9.47 18.63
C ILE A 4 -1.61 -8.09 19.03
N LEU A 5 -2.03 -7.91 20.29
CA LEU A 5 -2.53 -6.63 20.78
C LEU A 5 -1.43 -5.56 20.84
N SER A 6 -0.18 -5.96 21.14
CA SER A 6 0.97 -5.04 21.11
C SER A 6 1.21 -4.51 19.69
N ILE A 7 1.32 -5.41 18.71
CA ILE A 7 1.58 -5.06 17.31
C ILE A 7 0.45 -4.17 16.76
N MET A 8 -0.81 -4.50 17.07
CA MET A 8 -1.95 -3.69 16.65
C MET A 8 -1.91 -2.28 17.24
N ASN A 9 -1.48 -2.14 18.51
CA ASN A 9 -1.32 -0.85 19.16
C ASN A 9 -0.12 -0.05 18.64
N GLU A 10 0.91 -0.69 18.08
CA GLU A 10 2.10 -0.03 17.52
C GLU A 10 1.89 0.43 16.07
N ARG A 11 1.02 -0.25 15.30
CA ARG A 11 0.74 0.09 13.89
C ARG A 11 0.20 1.52 13.76
N ARG A 12 0.83 2.32 12.89
CA ARG A 12 0.40 3.68 12.53
C ARG A 12 0.36 3.84 11.01
N THR A 13 -0.45 4.76 10.52
CA THR A 13 -0.41 5.19 9.11
C THR A 13 0.85 6.02 8.88
N ARG A 14 1.61 5.72 7.82
CA ARG A 14 2.88 6.40 7.47
C ARG A 14 2.73 7.02 6.08
N TYR A 15 2.86 8.35 5.98
CA TYR A 15 2.76 9.08 4.71
C TYR A 15 4.12 9.39 4.08
N GLY A 16 5.16 9.59 4.89
CA GLY A 16 6.52 9.86 4.40
C GLY A 16 7.26 8.57 4.08
N LEU A 17 7.02 8.02 2.89
CA LEU A 17 7.75 6.86 2.37
C LEU A 17 8.80 7.33 1.36
N THR A 18 9.94 6.65 1.34
CA THR A 18 11.02 6.84 0.35
C THR A 18 11.06 5.67 -0.63
N LYS A 19 11.69 5.86 -1.79
CA LYS A 19 11.91 4.77 -2.76
C LYS A 19 12.93 3.73 -2.29
N SER A 20 13.72 4.03 -1.26
CA SER A 20 14.67 3.10 -0.66
C SER A 20 14.01 2.26 0.43
N THR A 21 14.32 0.96 0.45
CA THR A 21 13.87 0.00 1.46
C THR A 21 14.96 -1.04 1.73
N THR A 22 15.00 -1.56 2.94
CA THR A 22 15.83 -2.71 3.32
C THR A 22 15.11 -4.05 3.10
N VAL A 23 13.82 -4.00 2.77
CA VAL A 23 12.97 -5.19 2.53
C VAL A 23 12.92 -5.46 1.04
N SER A 24 13.22 -6.70 0.62
CA SER A 24 13.18 -7.09 -0.79
C SER A 24 11.75 -7.23 -1.32
N ASN A 25 11.58 -7.06 -2.62
CA ASN A 25 10.28 -7.26 -3.30
C ASN A 25 9.74 -8.69 -3.08
N ASP A 26 10.61 -9.69 -3.03
CA ASP A 26 10.23 -11.09 -2.76
C ASP A 26 9.71 -11.28 -1.33
N ALA A 27 10.32 -10.64 -0.34
CA ALA A 27 9.84 -10.69 1.04
C ALA A 27 8.46 -10.03 1.18
N VAL A 28 8.24 -8.91 0.48
CA VAL A 28 6.92 -8.27 0.43
C VAL A 28 5.90 -9.18 -0.25
N ARG A 29 6.25 -9.79 -1.39
CA ARG A 29 5.36 -10.71 -2.11
C ARG A 29 4.95 -11.89 -1.24
N ALA A 30 5.90 -12.57 -0.63
CA ALA A 30 5.65 -13.73 0.23
C ALA A 30 4.74 -13.37 1.42
N LEU A 31 4.98 -12.22 2.06
CA LEU A 31 4.15 -11.74 3.16
C LEU A 31 2.70 -11.47 2.71
N VAL A 32 2.52 -10.86 1.55
CA VAL A 32 1.18 -10.57 0.99
C VAL A 32 0.46 -11.86 0.62
N GLU A 33 1.16 -12.81 -0.02
CA GLU A 33 0.61 -14.13 -0.37
C GLU A 33 0.13 -14.89 0.87
N GLU A 34 0.98 -14.97 1.91
CA GLU A 34 0.62 -15.62 3.17
C GLU A 34 -0.60 -14.95 3.80
N ALA A 35 -0.61 -13.61 3.89
CA ALA A 35 -1.70 -12.86 4.49
C ALA A 35 -3.03 -13.10 3.77
N VAL A 36 -3.04 -13.05 2.44
CA VAL A 36 -4.26 -13.29 1.64
C VAL A 36 -4.77 -14.71 1.82
N GLN A 37 -3.88 -15.70 1.98
CA GLN A 37 -4.25 -17.09 2.15
C GLN A 37 -4.86 -17.39 3.53
N VAL A 38 -4.36 -16.76 4.60
CA VAL A 38 -4.76 -17.09 5.98
C VAL A 38 -5.90 -16.22 6.53
N VAL A 39 -6.17 -15.06 5.91
CA VAL A 39 -7.24 -14.18 6.38
C VAL A 39 -8.61 -14.79 6.04
N PRO A 40 -9.50 -14.98 7.04
CA PRO A 40 -10.81 -15.54 6.80
C PRO A 40 -11.64 -14.63 5.88
N SER A 41 -12.43 -15.25 5.00
CA SER A 41 -13.38 -14.56 4.14
C SER A 41 -14.79 -15.07 4.41
N ALA A 42 -15.80 -14.22 4.19
CA ALA A 42 -17.20 -14.60 4.34
C ALA A 42 -17.48 -15.85 3.49
N PHE A 43 -18.08 -16.87 4.10
CA PHE A 43 -18.36 -18.16 3.46
C PHE A 43 -17.14 -18.87 2.83
N ASN A 44 -15.92 -18.52 3.26
CA ASN A 44 -14.68 -18.98 2.64
C ASN A 44 -14.64 -18.74 1.11
N ALA A 45 -15.29 -17.67 0.63
CA ALA A 45 -15.44 -17.42 -0.79
C ALA A 45 -14.12 -16.96 -1.45
N GLN A 46 -13.14 -16.48 -0.67
CA GLN A 46 -11.80 -16.11 -1.13
C GLN A 46 -11.80 -15.23 -2.39
N THR A 47 -12.72 -14.26 -2.44
CA THR A 47 -12.91 -13.38 -3.60
C THR A 47 -11.85 -12.29 -3.71
N GLN A 48 -11.02 -12.13 -2.68
CA GLN A 48 -9.97 -11.13 -2.61
C GLN A 48 -8.93 -11.39 -3.71
N ARG A 49 -8.52 -10.34 -4.42
CA ARG A 49 -7.44 -10.38 -5.41
C ARG A 49 -6.52 -9.20 -5.12
N VAL A 50 -5.21 -9.44 -5.21
CA VAL A 50 -4.20 -8.44 -4.89
C VAL A 50 -3.22 -8.36 -6.05
N VAL A 51 -2.88 -7.13 -6.42
CA VAL A 51 -1.80 -6.82 -7.37
C VAL A 51 -0.81 -5.95 -6.62
N VAL A 52 0.45 -6.38 -6.55
CA VAL A 52 1.53 -5.61 -5.95
C VAL A 52 2.36 -5.01 -7.07
N LEU A 53 2.54 -3.70 -7.04
CA LEU A 53 3.35 -2.97 -8.01
C LEU A 53 4.68 -2.59 -7.36
N PHE A 54 5.77 -2.91 -8.04
CA PHE A 54 7.12 -2.57 -7.62
C PHE A 54 7.74 -1.59 -8.61
N ASP A 55 8.70 -0.80 -8.14
CA ASP A 55 9.58 0.03 -8.95
C ASP A 55 8.80 0.86 -10.01
N ASP A 56 9.18 0.76 -11.28
CA ASP A 56 8.57 1.50 -12.40
C ASP A 56 7.06 1.29 -12.53
N ALA A 57 6.54 0.12 -12.15
CA ALA A 57 5.10 -0.14 -12.21
C ALA A 57 4.33 0.65 -11.15
N SER A 58 4.93 0.83 -9.96
CA SER A 58 4.37 1.68 -8.90
C SER A 58 4.43 3.15 -9.32
N ASP A 59 5.56 3.60 -9.87
CA ASP A 59 5.70 4.98 -10.36
C ASP A 59 4.65 5.30 -11.43
N LYS A 60 4.51 4.42 -12.43
CA LYS A 60 3.52 4.58 -13.50
C LYS A 60 2.09 4.67 -12.97
N PHE A 61 1.71 3.87 -11.97
CA PHE A 61 0.38 3.94 -11.38
C PHE A 61 0.11 5.30 -10.73
N TRP A 62 1.08 5.84 -10.00
CA TRP A 62 0.94 7.13 -9.34
C TRP A 62 0.96 8.31 -10.31
N ASP A 63 1.72 8.22 -11.40
CA ASP A 63 1.69 9.22 -12.48
C ASP A 63 0.31 9.27 -13.14
N LEU A 64 -0.26 8.12 -13.52
CA LEU A 64 -1.62 8.02 -14.06
C LEU A 64 -2.65 8.60 -13.08
N THR A 65 -2.53 8.24 -11.80
CA THR A 65 -3.43 8.76 -10.76
C THR A 65 -3.35 10.28 -10.65
N ARG A 66 -2.13 10.85 -10.71
CA ARG A 66 -1.91 12.29 -10.66
C ARG A 66 -2.48 13.00 -11.89
N GLU A 67 -2.33 12.41 -13.07
CA GLU A 67 -2.90 12.93 -14.32
C GLU A 67 -4.43 12.99 -14.28
N GLU A 68 -5.09 11.95 -13.78
CA GLU A 68 -6.55 11.94 -13.62
C GLU A 68 -7.02 12.94 -12.56
N LEU A 69 -6.33 13.03 -11.43
CA LEU A 69 -6.67 14.00 -10.38
C LEU A 69 -6.56 15.45 -10.87
N ARG A 70 -5.61 15.77 -11.74
CA ARG A 70 -5.47 17.12 -12.33
C ARG A 70 -6.72 17.59 -13.09
N LYS A 71 -7.52 16.66 -13.62
CA LYS A 71 -8.73 16.99 -14.40
C LYS A 71 -9.88 17.45 -13.52
N VAL A 72 -9.91 17.04 -12.26
CA VAL A 72 -11.07 17.21 -11.36
C VAL A 72 -10.74 18.00 -10.08
N ALA A 73 -9.48 18.02 -9.65
CA ALA A 73 -9.08 18.66 -8.40
C ALA A 73 -8.75 20.16 -8.61
N PRO A 74 -9.17 21.04 -7.69
CA PRO A 74 -8.71 22.43 -7.68
C PRO A 74 -7.18 22.50 -7.58
N ALA A 75 -6.55 23.38 -8.36
CA ALA A 75 -5.09 23.48 -8.46
C ALA A 75 -4.37 23.68 -7.11
N LYS A 76 -5.05 24.29 -6.13
CA LYS A 76 -4.56 24.49 -4.75
C LYS A 76 -4.41 23.17 -3.97
N ASP A 77 -5.23 22.16 -4.26
CA ASP A 77 -5.31 20.90 -3.53
C ASP A 77 -4.38 19.84 -4.15
N LEU A 78 -3.84 20.09 -5.35
CA LEU A 78 -2.79 19.26 -5.97
C LEU A 78 -1.40 19.48 -5.32
N LYS A 79 -1.28 20.43 -4.38
CA LYS A 79 -0.07 20.69 -3.58
C LYS A 79 -0.04 19.88 -2.28
N ILE A 80 -0.78 18.78 -2.18
CA ILE A 80 -0.68 17.88 -1.02
C ILE A 80 0.69 17.18 -1.09
N GLN A 81 1.62 17.69 -0.26
CA GLN A 81 2.83 17.05 0.25
C GLN A 81 3.55 16.12 -0.75
N LEU A 82 4.10 16.71 -1.81
CA LEU A 82 5.28 16.16 -2.49
C LEU A 82 6.56 16.65 -1.80
N LEU A 83 6.54 16.67 -0.47
CA LEU A 83 7.73 16.82 0.35
C LEU A 83 8.01 15.44 0.93
N ASN A 84 8.74 14.65 0.14
CA ASN A 84 10.07 14.13 0.47
C ASN A 84 10.71 13.61 -0.82
#